data_AF-A0A367G734-F1
#
_entry.id   AF-A0A367G734-F1
#
_cell.length_a   1.000
_cell.length_b   1.000
_cell.length_c   1.000
_cell.angle_alpha   90.00
_cell.angle_beta   90.00
_cell.angle_gamma   90.00
#
_symmetry.space_group_name_H-M   'P 1'
#
loop_
_entity.id
_entity.type
_entity.pdbx_description
1 polymer ?
#
loop_
_entity_poly.entity_id
_entity_poly.type
_entity_poly.pdbx_seq_one_letter_code
_entity_poly.pdbx_strand_id
1 'polypeptide(L)'
;MRVDADDFARPCSCGREHHIDVREIVIESGAIGKLEKEMSDGDLKECISPLLICDTNSYKATEELMEDIYDRCQVLILDAEGLEADERAVEIVENYMEEDIDLVLAVGAGTIHDLSRFVAHQYRIPFVSVPTAASSDGFTSTVADMTWNGVKKVFQASAPLFVFADTDIFAKAPARLTAAGVSDILGKYIALADWKIASILMDEYYCTAVADLETKAIRTVKDNLKEIAAGEKDACEKLMYALILSGLAMQMTGNSRPASGAEHHMVHLWDMEVVNGHLDALHGEKVSAATMLVLLEYKKLADAIRRGACRVHAFTDGDTELLQETFGRKGILGALEKENTPELLDDVSTETLSGALPEILKIIDLLPAVTDMQEMMSIVGCVSRVRDIGLPGKAIEESLRLAPYTRRRLSLLRLRKMLTY
;
A
#
# COMPACT_ATOMS: atom_id res chain seq x y z
N MET A 1 -11.17 19.81 -0.03
CA MET A 1 -10.92 19.38 1.37
C MET A 1 -9.51 19.78 1.82
N ARG A 2 -9.39 20.30 3.06
CA ARG A 2 -8.09 20.54 3.72
C ARG A 2 -7.95 19.56 4.87
N VAL A 3 -6.80 18.90 4.99
CA VAL A 3 -6.48 18.03 6.13
C VAL A 3 -5.47 18.76 6.99
N ASP A 4 -5.85 19.10 8.22
CA ASP A 4 -4.95 19.76 9.16
C ASP A 4 -4.07 18.71 9.84
N ALA A 5 -2.76 18.81 9.66
CA ALA A 5 -1.81 17.88 10.26
C ALA A 5 -1.81 17.96 11.81
N ASP A 6 -2.20 19.11 12.37
CA ASP A 6 -2.28 19.32 13.82
C ASP A 6 -3.37 18.45 14.48
N ASP A 7 -4.35 17.95 13.71
CA ASP A 7 -5.34 17.00 14.23
C ASP A 7 -4.72 15.65 14.61
N PHE A 8 -3.54 15.32 14.07
CA PHE A 8 -2.83 14.07 14.33
C PHE A 8 -1.70 14.20 15.37
N ALA A 9 -1.29 15.43 15.70
CA ALA A 9 -0.18 15.72 16.63
C ALA A 9 -0.57 15.62 18.12
N ARG A 10 -1.80 15.22 18.45
CA ARG A 10 -2.30 15.14 19.83
C ARG A 10 -1.84 13.85 20.52
N PRO A 11 -1.67 13.86 21.86
CA PRO A 11 -1.40 12.64 22.61
C PRO A 11 -2.43 11.55 22.29
N CYS A 12 -1.96 10.42 21.77
CA CYS A 12 -2.85 9.35 21.34
C CYS A 12 -3.27 8.47 22.52
N SER A 13 -4.47 7.91 22.45
CA SER A 13 -4.98 6.97 23.46
C SER A 13 -4.14 5.69 23.58
N CYS A 14 -3.29 5.39 22.59
CA CYS A 14 -2.34 4.27 22.65
C CYS A 14 -1.09 4.56 23.51
N GLY A 15 -0.94 5.78 24.03
CA GLY A 15 0.21 6.17 24.87
C GLY A 15 1.48 6.50 24.10
N ARG A 16 1.46 6.51 22.76
CA ARG A 16 2.55 7.01 21.91
C ARG A 16 2.21 8.40 21.35
N GLU A 17 3.24 9.20 21.12
CA GLU A 17 3.14 10.37 20.27
C GLU A 17 3.28 9.93 18.81
N HIS A 18 2.35 10.37 17.97
CA HIS A 18 2.41 10.15 16.54
C HIS A 18 2.99 11.39 15.88
N HIS A 19 4.03 11.21 15.07
CA HIS A 19 4.61 12.30 14.30
C HIS A 19 4.05 12.28 12.89
N ILE A 20 3.68 13.47 12.39
CA ILE A 20 3.32 13.73 11.01
C ILE A 20 4.25 14.84 10.51
N ASP A 21 5.05 14.53 9.50
CA ASP A 21 5.97 15.44 8.82
C ASP A 21 5.24 16.34 7.79
N VAL A 22 4.08 15.88 7.29
CA VAL A 22 3.27 16.62 6.30
C VAL A 22 2.72 17.88 6.96
N ARG A 23 3.04 19.05 6.40
CA ARG A 23 2.61 20.34 6.93
C ARG A 23 1.22 20.73 6.45
N GLU A 24 0.96 20.50 5.17
CA GLU A 24 -0.34 20.83 4.59
C GLU A 24 -0.72 19.85 3.46
N ILE A 25 -2.02 19.52 3.43
CA ILE A 25 -2.64 18.68 2.43
C ILE A 25 -3.81 19.44 1.82
N VAL A 26 -3.73 19.66 0.51
CA VAL A 26 -4.74 20.31 -0.32
C VAL A 26 -5.33 19.28 -1.28
N ILE A 27 -6.64 19.06 -1.19
CA ILE A 27 -7.38 18.18 -2.11
C ILE A 27 -8.56 18.99 -2.66
N GLU A 28 -8.42 19.63 -3.82
CA GLU A 28 -9.51 20.40 -4.44
C GLU A 28 -9.21 20.70 -5.90
N SER A 29 -10.21 21.20 -6.63
CA SER A 29 -10.03 21.76 -7.98
C SER A 29 -9.13 23.01 -7.93
N GLY A 30 -8.09 23.04 -8.76
CA GLY A 30 -7.13 24.15 -8.82
C GLY A 30 -6.06 24.12 -7.73
N ALA A 31 -5.83 22.98 -7.08
CA ALA A 31 -4.76 22.81 -6.09
C ALA A 31 -3.36 23.13 -6.65
N ILE A 32 -3.13 22.97 -7.96
CA ILE A 32 -1.84 23.35 -8.59
C ILE A 32 -1.55 24.84 -8.41
N GLY A 33 -2.54 25.73 -8.50
CA GLY A 33 -2.32 27.17 -8.28
C GLY A 33 -1.87 27.49 -6.84
N LYS A 34 -2.16 26.61 -5.87
CA LYS A 34 -1.62 26.73 -4.51
C LYS A 34 -0.17 26.26 -4.43
N LEU A 35 0.21 25.21 -5.17
CA LEU A 35 1.62 24.81 -5.31
C LEU A 35 2.45 25.93 -5.94
N GLU A 36 1.97 26.54 -7.03
CA GLU A 36 2.64 27.68 -7.66
C GLU A 36 2.85 28.85 -6.69
N LYS A 37 1.81 29.15 -5.89
CA LYS A 37 1.89 30.17 -4.85
C LYS A 37 2.88 29.79 -3.76
N GLU A 38 2.90 28.54 -3.33
CA GLU A 38 3.83 28.05 -2.32
C GLU A 38 5.29 28.15 -2.79
N MET A 39 5.55 27.83 -4.06
CA MET A 39 6.87 27.99 -4.69
C MET A 39 7.26 29.45 -4.92
N SER A 40 6.32 30.40 -4.93
CA SER A 40 6.60 31.81 -5.25
C SER A 40 6.69 32.70 -4.01
N ASP A 41 5.78 32.47 -3.06
CA ASP A 41 5.56 33.32 -1.90
C ASP A 41 5.54 32.54 -0.57
N GLY A 42 5.53 31.20 -0.61
CA GLY A 42 5.44 30.32 0.57
C GLY A 42 6.79 29.78 1.04
N ASP A 43 6.75 28.69 1.80
CA ASP A 43 7.92 28.01 2.37
C ASP A 43 8.83 27.43 1.28
N LEU A 44 8.27 27.03 0.13
CA LEU A 44 9.02 26.45 -0.98
C LEU A 44 9.75 27.49 -1.84
N LYS A 45 9.57 28.79 -1.57
CA LYS A 45 10.27 29.87 -2.28
C LYS A 45 11.79 29.81 -2.12
N GLU A 46 12.26 29.31 -0.99
CA GLU A 46 13.69 29.20 -0.69
C GLU A 46 14.38 28.08 -1.49
N CYS A 47 13.62 27.19 -2.13
CA CYS A 47 14.12 26.17 -3.05
C CYS A 47 14.40 26.79 -4.42
N ILE A 48 15.65 26.74 -4.85
CA ILE A 48 16.17 27.39 -6.06
C ILE A 48 16.22 26.41 -7.23
N SER A 49 16.50 25.12 -6.98
CA SER A 49 16.71 24.10 -8.01
C SER A 49 15.79 22.90 -7.77
N PRO A 50 14.48 23.02 -8.07
CA PRO A 50 13.54 21.91 -7.91
C PRO A 50 13.66 20.89 -9.06
N LEU A 51 13.64 19.60 -8.72
CA LEU A 51 13.50 18.48 -9.66
C LEU A 51 12.05 18.00 -9.69
N LEU A 52 11.44 17.99 -10.86
CA LEU A 52 10.13 17.39 -11.12
C LEU A 52 10.32 16.01 -11.77
N ILE A 53 9.84 14.97 -11.10
CA ILE A 53 9.84 13.59 -11.60
C ILE A 53 8.42 13.20 -11.99
N CYS A 54 8.22 12.80 -13.24
CA CYS A 54 6.95 12.27 -13.72
C CYS A 54 7.18 11.15 -14.75
N ASP A 55 6.12 10.44 -15.11
CA ASP A 55 6.11 9.54 -16.27
C ASP A 55 5.43 10.19 -17.49
N THR A 56 5.55 9.58 -18.66
CA THR A 56 4.96 10.07 -19.92
C THR A 56 3.43 10.23 -19.87
N ASN A 57 2.70 9.42 -19.10
CA ASN A 57 1.25 9.57 -18.93
C ASN A 57 0.92 10.73 -18.00
N SER A 58 1.65 10.86 -16.90
CA SER A 58 1.50 11.93 -15.91
C SER A 58 1.82 13.28 -16.55
N TYR A 59 2.94 13.39 -17.28
CA TYR A 59 3.29 14.58 -18.06
C TYR A 59 2.15 15.01 -19.00
N LYS A 60 1.64 14.08 -19.80
CA LYS A 60 0.53 14.37 -20.72
C LYS A 60 -0.74 14.86 -20.00
N ALA A 61 -0.97 14.40 -18.77
CA ALA A 61 -2.14 14.79 -17.98
C ALA A 61 -1.97 16.17 -17.31
N THR A 62 -0.74 16.65 -17.14
CA THR A 62 -0.42 17.83 -16.32
C THR A 62 0.26 18.97 -17.08
N GLU A 63 0.83 18.74 -18.26
CA GLU A 63 1.61 19.70 -19.05
C GLU A 63 0.93 21.07 -19.17
N GLU A 64 -0.35 21.11 -19.54
CA GLU A 64 -1.10 22.38 -19.70
C GLU A 64 -1.41 23.06 -18.36
N LEU A 65 -1.72 22.29 -17.31
CA LEU A 65 -2.13 22.85 -16.01
C LEU A 65 -0.94 23.24 -15.13
N MET A 66 0.26 22.72 -15.42
CA MET A 66 1.48 22.91 -14.62
C MET A 66 2.59 23.57 -15.44
N GLU A 67 2.30 24.21 -16.57
CA GLU A 67 3.29 24.82 -17.49
C GLU A 67 4.31 25.69 -16.73
N ASP A 68 3.82 26.61 -15.89
CA ASP A 68 4.67 27.51 -15.09
C ASP A 68 5.55 26.76 -14.07
N ILE A 69 5.11 25.59 -13.58
CA ILE A 69 5.92 24.75 -12.67
C ILE A 69 6.99 24.00 -13.48
N TYR A 70 6.64 23.45 -14.64
CA TYR A 70 7.58 22.77 -15.53
C TYR A 70 8.72 23.69 -15.96
N ASP A 71 8.42 24.95 -16.29
CA ASP A 71 9.42 25.95 -16.69
C ASP A 71 10.39 26.35 -15.56
N ARG A 72 10.02 26.09 -14.30
CA ARG A 72 10.82 26.42 -13.11
C ARG A 72 11.65 25.27 -12.58
N CYS A 73 11.44 24.05 -13.08
CA CYS A 73 12.05 22.84 -12.55
C CYS A 73 13.03 22.23 -13.55
N GLN A 74 14.02 21.51 -13.04
CA GLN A 74 14.61 20.43 -13.81
C GLN A 74 13.53 19.36 -14.01
N VAL A 75 13.27 18.92 -15.24
CA VAL A 75 12.18 17.98 -15.54
C VAL A 75 12.75 16.64 -16.00
N LEU A 76 12.39 15.57 -15.29
CA LEU A 76 12.73 14.20 -15.62
C LEU A 76 11.45 13.40 -15.93
N ILE A 77 11.26 13.10 -17.22
CA ILE A 77 10.12 12.35 -17.73
C ILE A 77 10.56 10.90 -17.99
N LEU A 78 10.06 9.98 -17.18
CA LEU A 78 10.28 8.54 -17.31
C LEU A 78 9.30 7.94 -18.31
N ASP A 79 9.73 6.90 -19.04
CA ASP A 79 8.79 6.12 -19.85
C ASP A 79 7.83 5.37 -18.93
N ALA A 80 6.52 5.54 -19.12
CA ALA A 80 5.51 4.83 -18.33
C ALA A 80 5.41 3.34 -18.68
N GLU A 81 5.84 2.93 -19.88
CA GLU A 81 5.76 1.52 -20.29
C GLU A 81 6.80 0.67 -19.55
N GLY A 82 6.32 -0.28 -18.72
CA GLY A 82 7.20 -1.14 -17.93
C GLY A 82 7.97 -0.39 -16.84
N LEU A 83 7.46 0.76 -16.38
CA LEU A 83 8.03 1.49 -15.26
C LEU A 83 7.66 0.80 -13.95
N GLU A 84 8.68 0.43 -13.18
CA GLU A 84 8.55 -0.10 -11.83
C GLU A 84 9.36 0.77 -10.87
N ALA A 85 8.97 0.78 -9.60
CA ALA A 85 9.77 1.38 -8.55
C ALA A 85 10.90 0.40 -8.19
N ASP A 86 11.97 0.43 -8.97
CA ASP A 86 13.10 -0.49 -8.89
C ASP A 86 14.45 0.23 -8.92
N GLU A 87 15.54 -0.53 -8.76
CA GLU A 87 16.91 0.01 -8.80
C GLU A 87 17.28 0.65 -10.14
N ARG A 88 16.67 0.20 -11.24
CA ARG A 88 16.93 0.72 -12.59
C ARG A 88 16.32 2.11 -12.73
N ALA A 89 15.08 2.30 -12.28
CA ALA A 89 14.43 3.60 -12.28
C ALA A 89 15.16 4.59 -11.38
N VAL A 90 15.66 4.15 -10.22
CA VAL A 90 16.53 4.95 -9.35
C VAL A 90 17.80 5.36 -10.08
N GLU A 91 18.51 4.43 -10.70
CA GLU A 91 19.74 4.72 -11.45
C GLU A 91 19.50 5.73 -12.59
N ILE A 92 18.35 5.65 -13.27
CA ILE A 92 17.98 6.66 -14.27
C ILE A 92 17.83 8.03 -13.61
N VAL A 93 17.07 8.15 -12.53
CA VAL A 93 16.89 9.44 -11.84
C VAL A 93 18.24 10.00 -11.39
N GLU A 94 19.07 9.19 -10.73
CA GLU A 94 20.38 9.61 -10.21
C GLU A 94 21.35 10.07 -11.31
N ASN A 95 21.29 9.47 -12.50
CA ASN A 95 22.16 9.82 -13.62
C ASN A 95 21.81 11.16 -14.30
N TYR A 96 20.55 11.60 -14.18
CA TYR A 96 20.05 12.81 -14.85
C TYR A 96 19.75 13.95 -13.87
N MET A 97 19.62 13.66 -12.57
CA MET A 97 19.46 14.64 -11.52
C MET A 97 20.70 15.53 -11.38
N GLU A 98 20.50 16.85 -11.32
CA GLU A 98 21.58 17.81 -11.06
C GLU A 98 22.08 17.75 -9.60
N GLU A 99 23.34 18.12 -9.35
CA GLU A 99 23.96 18.00 -8.02
C GLU A 99 23.40 19.00 -7.00
N ASP A 100 22.81 20.11 -7.45
CA ASP A 100 22.33 21.21 -6.61
C ASP A 100 20.82 21.19 -6.37
N ILE A 101 20.15 20.10 -6.74
CA ILE A 101 18.70 19.93 -6.50
C ILE A 101 18.39 20.05 -5.00
N ASP A 102 17.43 20.92 -4.67
CA ASP A 102 17.05 21.25 -3.29
C ASP A 102 15.57 21.01 -2.97
N LEU A 103 14.81 20.49 -3.94
CA LEU A 103 13.42 20.05 -3.77
C LEU A 103 13.08 18.97 -4.81
N VAL A 104 12.33 17.93 -4.42
CA VAL A 104 11.76 16.95 -5.37
C VAL A 104 10.24 17.11 -5.45
N LEU A 105 9.68 17.25 -6.65
CA LEU A 105 8.25 17.21 -6.93
C LEU A 105 7.90 15.86 -7.56
N ALA A 106 7.14 15.04 -6.84
CA ALA A 106 6.62 13.77 -7.35
C ALA A 106 5.28 14.01 -8.06
N VAL A 107 5.30 14.14 -9.39
CA VAL A 107 4.10 14.39 -10.20
C VAL A 107 3.67 13.10 -10.89
N GLY A 108 2.80 12.35 -10.24
CA GLY A 108 2.39 11.05 -10.76
C GLY A 108 1.51 10.21 -9.83
N ALA A 109 1.44 8.92 -10.13
CA ALA A 109 0.79 7.91 -9.30
C ALA A 109 1.79 7.23 -8.33
N GLY A 110 1.43 6.06 -7.80
CA GLY A 110 2.21 5.34 -6.77
C GLY A 110 3.68 5.09 -7.12
N THR A 111 3.97 4.59 -8.33
CA THR A 111 5.35 4.29 -8.77
C THR A 111 6.26 5.52 -8.73
N ILE A 112 5.78 6.65 -9.26
CA ILE A 112 6.52 7.93 -9.23
C ILE A 112 6.72 8.40 -7.79
N HIS A 113 5.73 8.21 -6.91
CA HIS A 113 5.86 8.58 -5.50
C HIS A 113 6.89 7.73 -4.76
N ASP A 114 6.89 6.41 -4.94
CA ASP A 114 7.88 5.52 -4.30
C ASP A 114 9.30 5.86 -4.77
N LEU A 115 9.48 6.07 -6.08
CA LEU A 115 10.77 6.45 -6.67
C LEU A 115 11.25 7.81 -6.16
N SER A 116 10.41 8.84 -6.27
CA SER A 116 10.76 10.21 -5.88
C SER A 116 11.06 10.32 -4.40
N ARG A 117 10.26 9.64 -3.56
CA ARG A 117 10.46 9.59 -2.12
C ARG A 117 11.76 8.89 -1.76
N PHE A 118 12.05 7.77 -2.41
CA PHE A 118 13.29 7.03 -2.18
C PHE A 118 14.50 7.91 -2.48
N VAL A 119 14.53 8.56 -3.66
CA VAL A 119 15.60 9.47 -4.07
C VAL A 119 15.71 10.65 -3.10
N ALA A 120 14.60 11.34 -2.81
CA ALA A 120 14.58 12.44 -1.85
C ALA A 120 15.14 12.04 -0.47
N HIS A 121 14.84 10.83 -0.01
CA HIS A 121 15.39 10.31 1.24
C HIS A 121 16.90 10.06 1.19
N GLN A 122 17.40 9.43 0.12
CA GLN A 122 18.84 9.15 -0.04
C GLN A 122 19.67 10.44 -0.02
N TYR A 123 19.19 11.47 -0.71
CA TYR A 123 19.89 12.75 -0.84
C TYR A 123 19.53 13.77 0.24
N ARG A 124 18.61 13.42 1.17
CA ARG A 124 18.10 14.29 2.25
C ARG A 124 17.51 15.60 1.73
N ILE A 125 16.81 15.51 0.61
CA ILE A 125 16.13 16.61 -0.06
C ILE A 125 14.65 16.56 0.36
N PRO A 126 14.02 17.70 0.68
CA PRO A 126 12.58 17.73 0.91
C PRO A 126 11.82 17.32 -0.37
N PHE A 127 10.62 16.76 -0.22
CA PHE A 127 9.78 16.46 -1.38
C PHE A 127 8.32 16.88 -1.21
N VAL A 128 7.67 17.13 -2.34
CA VAL A 128 6.27 17.50 -2.47
C VAL A 128 5.55 16.41 -3.27
N SER A 129 4.38 16.01 -2.79
CA SER A 129 3.52 15.03 -3.45
C SER A 129 2.48 15.74 -4.32
N VAL A 130 2.43 15.40 -5.61
CA VAL A 130 1.45 15.90 -6.57
C VAL A 130 0.75 14.69 -7.22
N PRO A 131 -0.26 14.09 -6.56
CA PRO A 131 -0.94 12.91 -7.07
C PRO A 131 -1.72 13.20 -8.37
N THR A 132 -1.46 12.45 -9.44
CA THR A 132 -2.17 12.58 -10.72
C THR A 132 -3.27 11.53 -10.93
N ALA A 133 -3.35 10.53 -10.04
CA ALA A 133 -4.41 9.52 -10.02
C ALA A 133 -4.63 8.98 -8.60
N ALA A 134 -5.87 8.66 -8.24
CA ALA A 134 -6.21 8.05 -6.95
C ALA A 134 -6.03 6.51 -7.01
N SER A 135 -4.79 6.02 -7.11
CA SER A 135 -4.49 4.60 -7.41
C SER A 135 -3.97 3.73 -6.26
N SER A 136 -3.36 4.34 -5.24
CA SER A 136 -2.77 3.66 -4.07
C SER A 136 -2.59 4.65 -2.92
N ASP A 137 -2.33 4.16 -1.72
CA ASP A 137 -2.23 4.98 -0.49
C ASP A 137 -0.83 5.55 -0.18
N GLY A 138 0.11 5.39 -1.12
CA GLY A 138 1.51 5.76 -0.93
C GLY A 138 1.78 7.26 -0.85
N PHE A 139 0.82 8.16 -1.04
CA PHE A 139 1.06 9.60 -1.23
C PHE A 139 1.67 10.32 -0.02
N THR A 140 1.31 9.92 1.20
CA THR A 140 1.78 10.52 2.47
C THR A 140 2.59 9.56 3.36
N SER A 141 2.94 8.39 2.84
CA SER A 141 3.66 7.37 3.59
C SER A 141 5.12 7.76 3.89
N THR A 142 5.74 7.08 4.86
CA THR A 142 7.18 7.18 5.21
C THR A 142 7.96 5.96 4.73
N VAL A 143 7.36 5.14 3.87
CA VAL A 143 8.02 3.99 3.28
C VAL A 143 7.85 4.00 1.77
N ALA A 144 8.81 3.38 1.07
CA ALA A 144 8.73 3.09 -0.36
C ALA A 144 8.76 1.57 -0.58
N ASP A 145 7.77 1.01 -1.28
CA ASP A 145 7.70 -0.43 -1.56
C ASP A 145 8.27 -0.74 -2.96
N MET A 146 9.55 -1.07 -3.00
CA MET A 146 10.32 -1.17 -4.24
C MET A 146 10.72 -2.61 -4.53
N THR A 147 10.92 -2.92 -5.80
CA THR A 147 11.60 -4.15 -6.20
C THR A 147 13.11 -3.88 -6.18
N TRP A 148 13.89 -4.74 -5.53
CA TRP A 148 15.35 -4.59 -5.46
C TRP A 148 16.03 -5.94 -5.61
N ASN A 149 16.80 -6.12 -6.69
CA ASN A 149 17.39 -7.40 -7.09
C ASN A 149 16.34 -8.53 -7.16
N GLY A 150 15.17 -8.24 -7.73
CA GLY A 150 14.06 -9.20 -7.85
C GLY A 150 13.32 -9.50 -6.53
N VAL A 151 13.60 -8.78 -5.45
CA VAL A 151 12.93 -8.93 -4.16
C VAL A 151 12.15 -7.68 -3.83
N LYS A 152 10.84 -7.80 -3.56
CA LYS A 152 10.06 -6.70 -2.99
C LYS A 152 10.58 -6.35 -1.60
N LYS A 153 10.93 -5.07 -1.39
CA LYS A 153 11.48 -4.53 -0.16
C LYS A 153 10.80 -3.21 0.20
N VAL A 154 10.55 -3.06 1.49
CA VAL A 154 10.10 -1.78 2.04
C VAL A 154 11.33 -1.02 2.52
N PHE A 155 11.59 0.14 1.91
CA PHE A 155 12.63 1.06 2.35
C PHE A 155 12.01 2.13 3.25
N GLN A 156 12.69 2.44 4.35
CA GLN A 156 12.38 3.65 5.11
C GLN A 156 12.72 4.85 4.23
N ALA A 157 11.82 5.81 4.19
CA ALA A 157 11.96 6.97 3.32
C ALA A 157 11.27 8.21 3.93
N SER A 158 11.37 9.36 3.28
CA SER A 158 10.81 10.61 3.83
C SER A 158 9.30 10.69 3.62
N ALA A 159 8.56 11.42 4.46
CA ALA A 159 7.19 11.85 4.15
C ALA A 159 7.19 13.20 3.39
N PRO A 160 6.16 13.52 2.59
CA PRO A 160 6.14 14.78 1.84
C PRO A 160 5.97 15.95 2.79
N LEU A 161 6.57 17.11 2.47
CA LEU A 161 6.27 18.35 3.19
C LEU A 161 4.85 18.82 2.91
N PHE A 162 4.43 18.69 1.65
CA PHE A 162 3.13 19.16 1.15
C PHE A 162 2.52 18.14 0.20
N VAL A 163 1.19 18.08 0.19
CA VAL A 163 0.41 17.33 -0.81
C VAL A 163 -0.52 18.29 -1.55
N PHE A 164 -0.39 18.36 -2.87
CA PHE A 164 -1.29 19.12 -3.75
C PHE A 164 -1.99 18.16 -4.70
N ALA A 165 -3.14 17.64 -4.28
CA ALA A 165 -3.97 16.76 -5.10
C ALA A 165 -5.03 17.59 -5.84
N ASP A 166 -4.80 17.86 -7.11
CA ASP A 166 -5.72 18.65 -7.93
C ASP A 166 -6.83 17.79 -8.54
N THR A 167 -8.07 18.14 -8.20
CA THR A 167 -9.26 17.41 -8.67
C THR A 167 -9.45 17.53 -10.17
N ASP A 168 -8.97 18.61 -10.80
CA ASP A 168 -9.01 18.75 -12.26
C ASP A 168 -8.01 17.85 -13.00
N ILE A 169 -7.08 17.25 -12.26
CA ILE A 169 -6.12 16.25 -12.75
C ILE A 169 -6.62 14.84 -12.38
N PHE A 170 -6.64 14.48 -11.09
CA PHE A 170 -6.83 13.08 -10.70
C PHE A 170 -8.24 12.55 -10.99
N ALA A 171 -9.27 13.40 -11.06
CA ALA A 171 -10.63 12.94 -11.40
C ALA A 171 -10.76 12.59 -12.90
N LYS A 172 -9.82 13.02 -13.75
CA LYS A 172 -9.75 12.66 -15.18
C LYS A 172 -8.88 11.44 -15.43
N ALA A 173 -8.22 10.88 -14.41
CA ALA A 173 -7.40 9.70 -14.55
C ALA A 173 -8.25 8.51 -15.07
N PRO A 174 -7.64 7.58 -15.83
CA PRO A 174 -8.32 6.37 -16.29
C PRO A 174 -9.08 5.65 -15.16
N ALA A 175 -10.34 5.27 -15.42
CA ALA A 175 -11.19 4.61 -14.42
C ALA A 175 -10.55 3.34 -13.81
N ARG A 176 -9.68 2.66 -14.55
CA ARG A 176 -8.87 1.52 -14.08
C ARG A 176 -8.00 1.89 -12.87
N LEU A 177 -7.39 3.09 -12.86
CA LEU A 177 -6.57 3.58 -11.74
C LEU A 177 -7.45 3.93 -10.53
N THR A 178 -8.60 4.56 -10.75
CA THR A 178 -9.59 4.83 -9.69
C THR A 178 -10.08 3.53 -9.04
N ALA A 179 -10.41 2.52 -9.84
CA ALA A 179 -10.81 1.20 -9.35
C ALA A 179 -9.66 0.49 -8.59
N ALA A 180 -8.41 0.71 -8.99
CA ALA A 180 -7.24 0.23 -8.24
C ALA A 180 -7.12 0.90 -6.86
N GLY A 181 -7.37 2.20 -6.75
CA GLY A 181 -7.39 2.90 -5.45
C GLY A 181 -8.49 2.40 -4.52
N VAL A 182 -9.70 2.16 -5.06
CA VAL A 182 -10.78 1.52 -4.28
C VAL A 182 -10.36 0.12 -3.81
N SER A 183 -9.70 -0.64 -4.68
CA SER A 183 -9.22 -1.98 -4.36
C SER A 183 -8.22 -1.98 -3.21
N ASP A 184 -7.29 -1.03 -3.21
CA ASP A 184 -6.29 -0.88 -2.15
C ASP A 184 -6.96 -0.57 -0.80
N ILE A 185 -7.92 0.37 -0.78
CA ILE A 185 -8.71 0.69 0.43
C ILE A 185 -9.53 -0.51 0.93
N LEU A 186 -10.11 -1.32 0.03
CA LEU A 186 -10.83 -2.53 0.46
C LEU A 186 -9.90 -3.60 1.05
N GLY A 187 -8.62 -3.62 0.68
CA GLY A 187 -7.62 -4.51 1.27
C GLY A 187 -7.38 -4.26 2.76
N LYS A 188 -7.64 -3.04 3.25
CA LYS A 188 -7.42 -2.65 4.64
C LYS A 188 -8.29 -3.44 5.64
N TYR A 189 -9.42 -4.02 5.19
CA TYR A 189 -10.19 -4.99 5.99
C TYR A 189 -9.31 -6.15 6.49
N ILE A 190 -8.47 -6.72 5.61
CA ILE A 190 -7.59 -7.84 5.94
C ILE A 190 -6.39 -7.34 6.76
N ALA A 191 -5.77 -6.21 6.38
CA ALA A 191 -4.65 -5.63 7.10
C ALA A 191 -4.97 -5.37 8.58
N LEU A 192 -6.12 -4.74 8.87
CA LEU A 192 -6.58 -4.45 10.23
C LEU A 192 -6.89 -5.72 11.03
N ALA A 193 -7.50 -6.74 10.39
CA ALA A 193 -7.77 -8.01 11.03
C ALA A 193 -6.47 -8.73 11.41
N ASP A 194 -5.51 -8.82 10.49
CA ASP A 194 -4.21 -9.42 10.74
C ASP A 194 -3.44 -8.66 11.82
N TRP A 195 -3.48 -7.32 11.80
CA TRP A 195 -2.84 -6.50 12.82
C TRP A 195 -3.43 -6.73 14.21
N LYS A 196 -4.76 -6.82 14.31
CA LYS A 196 -5.42 -7.10 15.58
C LYS A 196 -5.12 -8.50 16.11
N ILE A 197 -5.10 -9.51 15.22
CA ILE A 197 -4.77 -10.89 15.59
C ILE A 197 -3.33 -10.99 16.11
N ALA A 198 -2.39 -10.33 15.44
CA ALA A 198 -1.00 -10.35 15.87
C ALA A 198 -0.78 -9.61 17.19
N SER A 199 -1.51 -8.53 17.45
CA SER A 199 -1.53 -7.87 18.76
C SER A 199 -1.99 -8.79 19.88
N ILE A 200 -2.99 -9.64 19.63
CA ILE A 200 -3.50 -10.60 20.63
C ILE A 200 -2.50 -11.72 20.90
N LEU A 201 -1.82 -12.22 19.86
CA LEU A 201 -0.97 -13.41 19.98
C LEU A 201 0.48 -13.12 20.35
N MET A 202 1.01 -11.98 19.94
CA MET A 202 2.43 -11.65 20.03
C MET A 202 2.70 -10.31 20.71
N ASP A 203 1.67 -9.67 21.27
CA ASP A 203 1.76 -8.32 21.83
C ASP A 203 2.31 -7.30 20.80
N GLU A 204 2.05 -7.53 19.50
CA GLU A 204 2.39 -6.57 18.46
C GLU A 204 1.69 -5.24 18.77
N TYR A 205 2.44 -4.14 18.68
CA TYR A 205 1.91 -2.80 18.91
C TYR A 205 0.67 -2.56 18.04
N TYR A 206 -0.43 -2.18 18.69
CA TYR A 206 -1.70 -1.86 18.03
C TYR A 206 -2.23 -0.52 18.53
N CYS A 207 -2.61 0.36 17.60
CA CYS A 207 -3.20 1.65 17.93
C CYS A 207 -4.64 1.72 17.44
N THR A 208 -5.58 1.76 18.38
CA THR A 208 -7.01 1.87 18.05
C THR A 208 -7.31 3.14 17.26
N ALA A 209 -6.69 4.28 17.57
CA ALA A 209 -6.92 5.52 16.83
C ALA A 209 -6.47 5.43 15.37
N VAL A 210 -5.35 4.75 15.09
CA VAL A 210 -4.88 4.49 13.72
C VAL A 210 -5.81 3.50 13.01
N ALA A 211 -6.24 2.44 13.69
CA ALA A 211 -7.22 1.50 13.12
C ALA A 211 -8.59 2.16 12.82
N ASP A 212 -9.00 3.12 13.64
CA ASP A 212 -10.21 3.92 13.43
C ASP A 212 -10.07 4.86 12.23
N LEU A 213 -8.87 5.42 11.99
CA LEU A 213 -8.57 6.22 10.80
C LEU A 213 -8.69 5.38 9.52
N GLU A 214 -8.11 4.18 9.50
CA GLU A 214 -8.26 3.24 8.38
C GLU A 214 -9.72 2.83 8.18
N THR A 215 -10.43 2.53 9.27
CA THR A 215 -11.86 2.19 9.22
C THR A 215 -12.70 3.35 8.66
N LYS A 216 -12.34 4.60 8.99
CA LYS A 216 -12.96 5.80 8.42
C LYS A 216 -12.65 5.91 6.92
N ALA A 217 -11.43 5.62 6.48
CA ALA A 217 -11.05 5.61 5.06
C ALA A 217 -11.89 4.58 4.27
N ILE A 218 -11.96 3.34 4.78
CA ILE A 218 -12.81 2.27 4.23
C ILE A 218 -14.27 2.72 4.11
N ARG A 219 -14.84 3.26 5.18
CA ARG A 219 -16.24 3.72 5.19
C ARG A 219 -16.48 4.84 4.20
N THR A 220 -15.56 5.80 4.11
CA THR A 220 -15.65 6.94 3.19
C THR A 220 -15.76 6.45 1.75
N VAL A 221 -14.94 5.47 1.35
CA VAL A 221 -15.00 4.88 0.00
C VAL A 221 -16.26 4.05 -0.18
N LYS A 222 -16.59 3.17 0.78
CA LYS A 222 -17.78 2.31 0.73
C LYS A 222 -19.08 3.11 0.54
N ASP A 223 -19.21 4.22 1.24
CA ASP A 223 -20.41 5.06 1.22
C ASP A 223 -20.54 5.88 -0.10
N ASN A 224 -19.54 5.84 -0.99
CA ASN A 224 -19.52 6.63 -2.25
C ASN A 224 -19.14 5.80 -3.50
N LEU A 225 -19.22 4.47 -3.45
CA LEU A 225 -18.74 3.60 -4.55
C LEU A 225 -19.38 3.91 -5.91
N LYS A 226 -20.69 4.24 -5.94
CA LYS A 226 -21.41 4.48 -7.19
C LYS A 226 -20.98 5.80 -7.84
N GLU A 227 -20.82 6.83 -7.02
CA GLU A 227 -20.40 8.17 -7.41
C GLU A 227 -18.93 8.16 -7.84
N ILE A 228 -18.08 7.38 -7.16
CA ILE A 228 -16.69 7.11 -7.57
C ILE A 228 -16.66 6.42 -8.95
N ALA A 229 -17.49 5.38 -9.14
CA ALA A 229 -17.57 4.67 -10.42
C ALA A 229 -18.05 5.57 -11.57
N ALA A 230 -18.91 6.55 -11.26
CA ALA A 230 -19.38 7.54 -12.22
C ALA A 230 -18.36 8.67 -12.50
N GLY A 231 -17.25 8.72 -11.77
CA GLY A 231 -16.22 9.77 -11.92
C GLY A 231 -16.67 11.13 -11.38
N GLU A 232 -17.59 11.17 -10.42
CA GLU A 232 -18.03 12.43 -9.82
C GLU A 232 -16.90 13.07 -9.01
N LYS A 233 -16.59 14.34 -9.29
CA LYS A 233 -15.45 15.06 -8.69
C LYS A 233 -15.40 14.96 -7.17
N ASP A 234 -16.51 15.26 -6.48
CA ASP A 234 -16.61 15.19 -5.02
C ASP A 234 -16.37 13.77 -4.47
N ALA A 235 -16.75 12.74 -5.23
CA ALA A 235 -16.54 11.35 -4.84
C ALA A 235 -15.10 10.90 -5.09
N CYS A 236 -14.49 11.35 -6.19
CA CYS A 236 -13.06 11.18 -6.45
C CYS A 236 -12.20 11.89 -5.38
N GLU A 237 -12.58 13.08 -4.93
CA GLU A 237 -11.91 13.77 -3.81
C GLU A 237 -11.98 12.93 -2.53
N LYS A 238 -13.12 12.29 -2.24
CA LYS A 238 -13.28 11.40 -1.08
C LYS A 238 -12.41 10.14 -1.17
N LEU A 239 -12.25 9.57 -2.36
CA LEU A 239 -11.31 8.47 -2.59
C LEU A 239 -9.86 8.93 -2.34
N MET A 240 -9.45 10.05 -2.94
CA MET A 240 -8.12 10.62 -2.74
C MET A 240 -7.85 10.90 -1.26
N TYR A 241 -8.83 11.48 -0.55
CA TYR A 241 -8.77 11.70 0.89
C TYR A 241 -8.59 10.40 1.68
N ALA A 242 -9.32 9.34 1.34
CA ALA A 242 -9.18 8.04 2.00
C ALA A 242 -7.78 7.43 1.81
N LEU A 243 -7.22 7.52 0.60
CA LEU A 243 -5.86 7.05 0.29
C LEU A 243 -4.80 7.85 1.08
N ILE A 244 -4.95 9.17 1.12
CA ILE A 244 -4.07 10.06 1.91
C ILE A 244 -4.18 9.76 3.42
N LEU A 245 -5.38 9.47 3.93
CA LEU A 245 -5.56 9.05 5.33
C LEU A 245 -4.82 7.74 5.64
N SER A 246 -4.86 6.75 4.73
CA SER A 246 -4.12 5.49 4.87
C SER A 246 -2.59 5.73 4.88
N GLY A 247 -2.10 6.61 4.01
CA GLY A 247 -0.69 7.03 4.04
C GLY A 247 -0.28 7.73 5.36
N LEU A 248 -1.14 8.57 5.92
CA LEU A 248 -0.93 9.19 7.23
C LEU A 248 -0.95 8.14 8.35
N ALA A 249 -1.85 7.16 8.29
CA ALA A 249 -1.89 6.06 9.26
C ALA A 249 -0.57 5.26 9.27
N MET A 250 -0.01 4.96 8.10
CA MET A 250 1.30 4.32 7.99
C MET A 250 2.40 5.17 8.64
N GLN A 251 2.41 6.47 8.37
CA GLN A 251 3.36 7.42 8.96
C GLN A 251 3.25 7.46 10.50
N MET A 252 2.03 7.50 11.06
CA MET A 252 1.79 7.43 12.50
C MET A 252 2.36 6.17 13.15
N THR A 253 2.43 5.06 12.41
CA THR A 253 3.01 3.79 12.88
C THR A 253 4.48 3.58 12.50
N GLY A 254 5.03 4.42 11.61
CA GLY A 254 6.38 4.28 11.06
C GLY A 254 6.59 3.07 10.15
N ASN A 255 5.51 2.41 9.71
CA ASN A 255 5.56 1.24 8.84
C ASN A 255 4.19 0.98 8.18
N SER A 256 4.12 0.00 7.28
CA SER A 256 2.90 -0.28 6.51
C SER A 256 1.82 -1.10 7.23
N ARG A 257 1.99 -1.47 8.51
CA ARG A 257 1.09 -2.40 9.22
C ARG A 257 -0.40 -2.06 9.20
N PRO A 258 -0.84 -0.79 9.40
CA PRO A 258 -2.26 -0.47 9.34
C PRO A 258 -2.88 -0.72 7.95
N ALA A 259 -2.04 -0.71 6.91
CA ALA A 259 -2.48 -0.75 5.53
C ALA A 259 -2.08 -2.01 4.74
N SER A 260 -1.30 -2.90 5.35
CA SER A 260 -0.68 -4.06 4.68
C SER A 260 -0.64 -5.31 5.59
N GLY A 261 -1.42 -6.32 5.20
CA GLY A 261 -1.48 -7.66 5.79
C GLY A 261 -1.26 -8.78 4.76
N ALA A 262 -1.93 -9.91 4.96
CA ALA A 262 -1.81 -11.09 4.09
C ALA A 262 -2.15 -10.81 2.61
N GLU A 263 -3.07 -9.88 2.35
CA GLU A 263 -3.43 -9.46 0.99
C GLU A 263 -2.23 -8.83 0.27
N HIS A 264 -1.49 -7.94 0.92
CA HIS A 264 -0.26 -7.36 0.35
C HIS A 264 0.90 -8.36 0.31
N HIS A 265 0.98 -9.28 1.28
CA HIS A 265 1.97 -10.36 1.22
C HIS A 265 1.80 -11.24 -0.04
N MET A 266 0.56 -11.46 -0.50
CA MET A 266 0.30 -12.12 -1.78
C MET A 266 0.77 -11.28 -2.96
N VAL A 267 0.50 -9.97 -2.93
CA VAL A 267 0.97 -9.05 -3.99
C VAL A 267 2.50 -9.05 -4.07
N HIS A 268 3.21 -8.97 -2.94
CA HIS A 268 4.68 -9.03 -2.92
C HIS A 268 5.19 -10.35 -3.53
N LEU A 269 4.53 -11.47 -3.26
CA LEU A 269 4.90 -12.77 -3.84
C LEU A 269 4.76 -12.73 -5.36
N TRP A 270 3.66 -12.15 -5.85
CA TRP A 270 3.38 -12.09 -7.28
C TRP A 270 4.29 -11.13 -8.02
N ASP A 271 4.69 -10.03 -7.38
CA ASP A 271 5.65 -9.07 -7.91
C ASP A 271 7.09 -9.64 -7.92
N MET A 272 7.42 -10.59 -7.04
CA MET A 272 8.69 -11.35 -7.12
C MET A 272 8.69 -12.40 -8.23
N GLU A 273 7.54 -12.66 -8.86
CA GLU A 273 7.40 -13.60 -9.98
C GLU A 273 7.94 -15.02 -9.71
N VAL A 274 7.86 -15.48 -8.46
CA VAL A 274 8.40 -16.79 -8.05
C VAL A 274 7.43 -17.95 -8.34
N VAL A 275 6.13 -17.65 -8.44
CA VAL A 275 5.04 -18.60 -8.73
C VAL A 275 4.29 -18.28 -10.03
N ASN A 276 4.55 -17.10 -10.60
CA ASN A 276 3.94 -16.56 -11.81
C ASN A 276 5.02 -15.89 -12.68
N GLY A 277 4.75 -15.72 -13.97
CA GLY A 277 5.50 -14.74 -14.77
C GLY A 277 4.95 -13.33 -14.55
N HIS A 278 5.46 -12.36 -15.29
CA HIS A 278 4.99 -10.98 -15.25
C HIS A 278 3.46 -10.88 -15.37
N LEU A 279 2.85 -10.11 -14.47
CA LEU A 279 1.42 -9.83 -14.46
C LEU A 279 1.20 -8.40 -14.90
N ASP A 280 0.56 -8.21 -16.05
CA ASP A 280 0.09 -6.91 -16.54
C ASP A 280 -1.16 -6.45 -15.76
N ALA A 281 -0.96 -6.18 -14.48
CA ALA A 281 -1.98 -5.78 -13.52
C ALA A 281 -1.44 -4.70 -12.58
N LEU A 282 -2.28 -3.72 -12.28
CA LEU A 282 -1.99 -2.65 -11.33
C LEU A 282 -1.88 -3.23 -9.91
N HIS A 283 -1.14 -2.53 -9.04
CA HIS A 283 -1.02 -2.91 -7.63
C HIS A 283 -2.39 -3.14 -6.97
N GLY A 284 -3.32 -2.19 -7.07
CA GLY A 284 -4.66 -2.33 -6.51
C GLY A 284 -5.47 -3.51 -7.09
N GLU A 285 -5.29 -3.85 -8.37
CA GLU A 285 -5.93 -5.03 -8.97
C GLU A 285 -5.41 -6.33 -8.36
N LYS A 286 -4.10 -6.39 -8.09
CA LYS A 286 -3.48 -7.49 -7.34
C LYS A 286 -4.01 -7.52 -5.90
N VAL A 287 -4.08 -6.38 -5.21
CA VAL A 287 -4.58 -6.28 -3.82
C VAL A 287 -6.02 -6.77 -3.70
N SER A 288 -6.93 -6.38 -4.60
CA SER A 288 -8.33 -6.85 -4.57
C SER A 288 -8.47 -8.35 -4.84
N ALA A 289 -7.71 -8.87 -5.82
CA ALA A 289 -7.69 -10.31 -6.09
C ALA A 289 -7.14 -11.12 -4.89
N ALA A 290 -6.07 -10.62 -4.25
CA ALA A 290 -5.52 -11.19 -3.03
C ALA A 290 -6.50 -11.12 -1.85
N THR A 291 -7.15 -9.97 -1.66
CA THR A 291 -8.17 -9.74 -0.62
C THR A 291 -9.27 -10.79 -0.72
N MET A 292 -9.74 -11.09 -1.92
CA MET A 292 -10.76 -12.14 -2.14
C MET A 292 -10.26 -13.54 -1.76
N LEU A 293 -9.02 -13.90 -2.12
CA LEU A 293 -8.44 -15.19 -1.75
C LEU A 293 -8.28 -15.33 -0.23
N VAL A 294 -7.71 -14.31 0.41
CA VAL A 294 -7.47 -14.30 1.85
C VAL A 294 -8.81 -14.31 2.61
N LEU A 295 -9.78 -13.51 2.19
CA LEU A 295 -11.11 -13.48 2.81
C LEU A 295 -11.79 -14.85 2.73
N LEU A 296 -11.77 -15.50 1.56
CA LEU A 296 -12.29 -16.86 1.42
C LEU A 296 -11.62 -17.83 2.38
N GLU A 297 -10.30 -17.76 2.51
CA GLU A 297 -9.55 -18.65 3.39
C GLU A 297 -9.86 -18.40 4.87
N TYR A 298 -9.99 -17.13 5.28
CA TYR A 298 -10.33 -16.77 6.64
C TYR A 298 -11.76 -17.22 7.00
N LYS A 299 -12.72 -17.08 6.07
CA LYS A 299 -14.08 -17.59 6.28
C LYS A 299 -14.13 -19.12 6.39
N LYS A 300 -13.32 -19.86 5.62
CA LYS A 300 -13.19 -21.33 5.80
C LYS A 300 -12.68 -21.70 7.19
N LEU A 301 -11.65 -21.00 7.68
CA LEU A 301 -11.12 -21.21 9.02
C LEU A 301 -12.17 -20.91 10.09
N ALA A 302 -12.91 -19.79 9.96
CA ALA A 302 -14.00 -19.45 10.88
C ALA A 302 -15.05 -20.57 10.96
N ASP A 303 -15.44 -21.14 9.82
CA ASP A 303 -16.39 -22.26 9.77
C ASP A 303 -15.85 -23.54 10.41
N ALA A 304 -14.54 -23.79 10.31
CA ALA A 304 -13.90 -24.91 10.98
C ALA A 304 -13.81 -24.71 12.50
N ILE A 305 -13.51 -23.49 12.97
CA ILE A 305 -13.52 -23.14 14.40
C ILE A 305 -14.93 -23.37 14.97
N ARG A 306 -15.97 -22.85 14.31
CA ARG A 306 -17.38 -23.03 14.74
C ARG A 306 -17.80 -24.50 14.84
N ARG A 307 -17.34 -25.33 13.92
CA ARG A 307 -17.66 -26.77 13.89
C ARG A 307 -16.77 -27.62 14.82
N GLY A 308 -15.80 -27.00 15.50
CA GLY A 308 -14.82 -27.72 16.32
C GLY A 308 -13.88 -28.62 15.50
N ALA A 309 -13.76 -28.35 14.20
CA ALA A 309 -12.91 -29.10 13.26
C ALA A 309 -11.48 -28.54 13.19
N CYS A 310 -11.26 -27.30 13.64
CA CYS A 310 -9.93 -26.71 13.71
C CYS A 310 -9.09 -27.38 14.81
N ARG A 311 -7.85 -27.75 14.48
CA ARG A 311 -6.86 -28.32 15.39
C ARG A 311 -5.59 -27.49 15.35
N VAL A 312 -5.09 -27.12 16.54
CA VAL A 312 -3.81 -26.41 16.69
C VAL A 312 -2.68 -27.42 16.87
N HIS A 313 -1.58 -27.23 16.17
CA HIS A 313 -0.36 -28.00 16.31
C HIS A 313 0.86 -27.08 16.38
N ALA A 314 2.00 -27.62 16.83
CA ALA A 314 3.25 -26.87 16.79
C ALA A 314 3.63 -26.54 15.34
N PHE A 315 4.31 -25.42 15.14
CA PHE A 315 4.86 -25.08 13.84
C PHE A 315 5.89 -26.15 13.42
N THR A 316 5.81 -26.55 12.16
CA THR A 316 6.80 -27.41 11.52
C THR A 316 7.13 -26.80 10.16
N ASP A 317 8.41 -26.56 9.89
CA ASP A 317 8.81 -26.11 8.57
C ASP A 317 8.64 -27.24 7.55
N GLY A 318 7.59 -27.11 6.72
CA GLY A 318 7.20 -28.09 5.71
C GLY A 318 7.31 -27.56 4.28
N ASP A 319 7.82 -26.34 4.10
CA ASP A 319 7.83 -25.67 2.79
C ASP A 319 9.23 -25.56 2.18
N THR A 320 10.28 -26.10 2.82
CA THR A 320 11.69 -25.99 2.36
C THR A 320 11.87 -26.39 0.90
N GLU A 321 11.30 -27.51 0.46
CA GLU A 321 11.40 -27.97 -0.94
C GLU A 321 10.70 -27.00 -1.90
N LEU A 322 9.49 -26.54 -1.55
CA LEU A 322 8.73 -25.59 -2.35
C LEU A 322 9.43 -24.22 -2.42
N LEU A 323 10.05 -23.77 -1.34
CA LEU A 323 10.85 -22.54 -1.29
C LEU A 323 12.08 -22.63 -2.20
N GLN A 324 12.78 -23.77 -2.19
CA GLN A 324 13.91 -24.03 -3.08
C GLN A 324 13.46 -24.08 -4.55
N GLU A 325 12.32 -24.71 -4.83
CA GLU A 325 11.76 -24.77 -6.17
C GLU A 325 11.25 -23.42 -6.65
N THR A 326 10.81 -22.49 -5.79
CA THR A 326 10.26 -21.21 -6.24
C THR A 326 11.31 -20.09 -6.15
N PHE A 327 11.59 -19.62 -4.93
CA PHE A 327 12.56 -18.56 -4.66
C PHE A 327 14.00 -18.96 -5.01
N GLY A 328 14.36 -20.23 -4.83
CA GLY A 328 15.68 -20.75 -5.17
C GLY A 328 15.96 -20.68 -6.67
N ARG A 329 14.97 -20.98 -7.53
CA ARG A 329 15.10 -20.84 -9.00
C ARG A 329 15.33 -19.39 -9.45
N LYS A 330 14.81 -18.41 -8.70
CA LYS A 330 15.02 -16.97 -8.95
C LYS A 330 16.29 -16.42 -8.26
N GLY A 331 17.02 -17.24 -7.50
CA GLY A 331 18.24 -16.81 -6.81
C GLY A 331 18.01 -15.90 -5.60
N ILE A 332 16.77 -15.79 -5.12
CA ILE A 332 16.39 -14.85 -4.04
C ILE A 332 16.08 -15.54 -2.69
N LEU A 333 16.21 -16.87 -2.61
CA LEU A 333 15.92 -17.64 -1.40
C LEU A 333 16.70 -17.14 -0.17
N GLY A 334 18.00 -16.86 -0.30
CA GLY A 334 18.81 -16.39 0.84
C GLY A 334 18.35 -15.03 1.40
N ALA A 335 17.79 -14.14 0.56
CA ALA A 335 17.21 -12.89 1.03
C ALA A 335 15.90 -13.14 1.81
N LEU A 336 15.09 -14.09 1.34
CA LEU A 336 13.85 -14.51 2.01
C LEU A 336 14.12 -15.18 3.38
N GLU A 337 15.12 -16.05 3.44
CA GLU A 337 15.55 -16.71 4.69
C GLU A 337 16.04 -15.67 5.70
N LYS A 338 16.85 -14.69 5.24
CA LYS A 338 17.31 -13.59 6.09
C LYS A 338 16.15 -12.75 6.62
N GLU A 339 15.18 -12.41 5.79
CA GLU A 339 13.98 -11.67 6.18
C GLU A 339 13.24 -12.41 7.31
N ASN A 340 13.07 -13.73 7.20
CA ASN A 340 12.26 -14.53 8.13
C ASN A 340 13.03 -15.12 9.32
N THR A 341 14.32 -14.81 9.47
CA THR A 341 15.12 -15.29 10.60
C THR A 341 15.21 -14.22 11.69
N PRO A 342 14.82 -14.52 12.95
CA PRO A 342 14.28 -15.80 13.44
C PRO A 342 12.80 -15.98 13.07
N GLU A 343 12.34 -17.25 13.00
CA GLU A 343 10.95 -17.56 12.62
C GLU A 343 9.95 -16.99 13.64
N LEU A 344 8.94 -16.27 13.14
CA LEU A 344 7.92 -15.62 13.96
C LEU A 344 7.02 -16.61 14.71
N LEU A 345 6.72 -17.76 14.11
CA LEU A 345 5.84 -18.75 14.72
C LEU A 345 6.46 -19.50 15.89
N ASP A 346 7.80 -19.45 16.06
CA ASP A 346 8.48 -20.01 17.23
C ASP A 346 8.09 -19.30 18.53
N ASP A 347 7.67 -18.02 18.43
CA ASP A 347 7.20 -17.20 19.56
C ASP A 347 5.70 -17.43 19.88
N VAL A 348 4.98 -18.24 19.07
CA VAL A 348 3.55 -18.51 19.26
C VAL A 348 3.35 -19.90 19.85
N SER A 349 2.93 -19.97 21.11
CA SER A 349 2.62 -21.25 21.74
C SER A 349 1.27 -21.83 21.25
N THR A 350 1.16 -23.16 21.21
CA THR A 350 -0.09 -23.84 20.85
C THR A 350 -1.22 -23.57 21.84
N GLU A 351 -0.90 -23.39 23.12
CA GLU A 351 -1.86 -23.02 24.17
C GLU A 351 -2.41 -21.61 23.93
N THR A 352 -1.53 -20.63 23.67
CA THR A 352 -1.89 -19.25 23.35
C THR A 352 -2.79 -19.20 22.11
N LEU A 353 -2.39 -19.88 21.03
CA LEU A 353 -3.16 -19.90 19.78
C LEU A 353 -4.53 -20.57 19.97
N SER A 354 -4.58 -21.71 20.67
CA SER A 354 -5.83 -22.42 20.98
C SER A 354 -6.78 -21.56 21.80
N GLY A 355 -6.27 -20.87 22.84
CA GLY A 355 -7.05 -19.95 23.66
C GLY A 355 -7.55 -18.71 22.91
N ALA A 356 -6.83 -18.28 21.88
CA ALA A 356 -7.19 -17.11 21.06
C ALA A 356 -8.18 -17.42 19.93
N LEU A 357 -8.43 -18.68 19.57
CA LEU A 357 -9.35 -19.05 18.47
C LEU A 357 -10.75 -18.39 18.57
N PRO A 358 -11.40 -18.30 19.75
CA PRO A 358 -12.69 -17.62 19.86
C PRO A 358 -12.62 -16.12 19.53
N GLU A 359 -11.51 -15.45 19.86
CA GLU A 359 -11.33 -14.03 19.56
C GLU A 359 -10.96 -13.81 18.10
N ILE A 360 -10.11 -14.68 17.52
CA ILE A 360 -9.83 -14.72 16.08
C ILE A 360 -11.12 -14.89 15.29
N LEU A 361 -12.03 -15.77 15.73
CA LEU A 361 -13.34 -15.96 15.11
C LEU A 361 -14.16 -14.65 15.11
N LYS A 362 -14.20 -13.92 16.23
CA LYS A 362 -14.90 -12.63 16.29
C LYS A 362 -14.30 -11.61 15.32
N ILE A 363 -12.98 -11.57 15.18
CA ILE A 363 -12.30 -10.68 14.24
C ILE A 363 -12.68 -11.04 12.79
N ILE A 364 -12.67 -12.32 12.44
CA ILE A 364 -13.08 -12.78 11.10
C ILE A 364 -14.56 -12.45 10.84
N ASP A 365 -15.40 -12.46 11.88
CA ASP A 365 -16.83 -12.16 11.77
C ASP A 365 -17.14 -10.68 11.53
N LEU A 366 -16.19 -9.78 11.85
CA LEU A 366 -16.26 -8.37 11.50
C LEU A 366 -15.87 -8.10 10.03
N LEU A 367 -15.17 -9.02 9.37
CA LEU A 367 -14.87 -8.90 7.95
C LEU A 367 -16.15 -9.01 7.11
N PRO A 368 -16.24 -8.28 5.97
CA PRO A 368 -17.37 -8.38 5.05
C PRO A 368 -17.68 -9.82 4.64
N ALA A 369 -18.93 -10.10 4.31
CA ALA A 369 -19.24 -11.34 3.61
C ALA A 369 -18.53 -11.34 2.24
N VAL A 370 -18.20 -12.53 1.75
CA VAL A 370 -17.55 -12.70 0.43
C VAL A 370 -18.40 -12.08 -0.67
N THR A 371 -19.72 -12.23 -0.59
CA THR A 371 -20.69 -11.64 -1.54
C THR A 371 -20.70 -10.12 -1.48
N ASP A 372 -20.66 -9.54 -0.28
CA ASP A 372 -20.68 -8.09 -0.10
C ASP A 372 -19.38 -7.47 -0.63
N MET A 373 -18.23 -8.12 -0.39
CA MET A 373 -16.95 -7.70 -0.95
C MET A 373 -16.97 -7.74 -2.49
N GLN A 374 -17.52 -8.81 -3.07
CA GLN A 374 -17.67 -8.93 -4.53
C GLN A 374 -18.60 -7.86 -5.09
N GLU A 375 -19.71 -7.55 -4.40
CA GLU A 375 -20.63 -6.49 -4.81
C GLU A 375 -19.94 -5.12 -4.79
N MET A 376 -19.24 -4.79 -3.69
CA MET A 376 -18.48 -3.54 -3.59
C MET A 376 -17.46 -3.39 -4.72
N MET A 377 -16.69 -4.45 -5.00
CA MET A 377 -15.71 -4.49 -6.10
C MET A 377 -16.39 -4.32 -7.47
N SER A 378 -17.53 -4.99 -7.68
CA SER A 378 -18.26 -4.95 -8.96
C SER A 378 -18.84 -3.58 -9.28
N ILE A 379 -19.20 -2.77 -8.27
CA ILE A 379 -19.78 -1.43 -8.48
C ILE A 379 -18.78 -0.51 -9.21
N VAL A 380 -17.50 -0.58 -8.85
CA VAL A 380 -16.45 0.31 -9.38
C VAL A 380 -15.63 -0.34 -10.49
N GLY A 381 -15.86 -1.63 -10.77
CA GLY A 381 -15.09 -2.39 -11.76
C GLY A 381 -13.72 -2.84 -11.25
N CYS A 382 -13.58 -3.04 -9.94
CA CYS A 382 -12.38 -3.65 -9.36
C CYS A 382 -12.25 -5.12 -9.78
N VAL A 383 -11.02 -5.61 -9.85
CA VAL A 383 -10.77 -7.04 -10.08
C VAL A 383 -11.19 -7.83 -8.84
N SER A 384 -11.84 -8.99 -9.02
CA SER A 384 -12.26 -9.85 -7.90
C SER A 384 -11.81 -11.29 -8.03
N ARG A 385 -11.06 -11.63 -9.10
CA ARG A 385 -10.59 -12.99 -9.38
C ARG A 385 -9.16 -12.95 -9.85
N VAL A 386 -8.34 -13.85 -9.31
CA VAL A 386 -6.92 -13.96 -9.69
C VAL A 386 -6.68 -14.28 -11.17
N ARG A 387 -7.61 -14.95 -11.84
CA ARG A 387 -7.50 -15.20 -13.28
C ARG A 387 -7.60 -13.91 -14.11
N ASP A 388 -8.28 -12.89 -13.58
CA ASP A 388 -8.53 -11.63 -14.29
C ASP A 388 -7.27 -10.73 -14.24
N ILE A 389 -6.33 -11.00 -13.31
CA ILE A 389 -4.96 -10.44 -13.32
C ILE A 389 -3.94 -11.35 -14.02
N GLY A 390 -4.39 -12.41 -14.72
CA GLY A 390 -3.51 -13.34 -15.43
C GLY A 390 -2.82 -14.40 -14.56
N LEU A 391 -3.16 -14.53 -13.27
CA LEU A 391 -2.54 -15.51 -12.38
C LEU A 391 -2.99 -16.94 -12.75
N PRO A 392 -2.07 -17.90 -12.96
CA PRO A 392 -2.43 -19.26 -13.29
C PRO A 392 -3.05 -19.99 -12.09
N GLY A 393 -4.04 -20.86 -12.33
CA GLY A 393 -4.78 -21.53 -11.25
C GLY A 393 -3.92 -22.35 -10.28
N LYS A 394 -2.81 -22.95 -10.76
CA LYS A 394 -1.85 -23.67 -9.92
C LYS A 394 -1.15 -22.77 -8.88
N ALA A 395 -0.97 -21.49 -9.20
CA ALA A 395 -0.28 -20.55 -8.33
C ALA A 395 -1.13 -20.15 -7.12
N ILE A 396 -2.44 -20.45 -7.09
CA ILE A 396 -3.30 -20.09 -5.95
C ILE A 396 -2.85 -20.78 -4.67
N GLU A 397 -2.66 -22.10 -4.72
CA GLU A 397 -2.24 -22.89 -3.55
C GLU A 397 -0.81 -22.55 -3.13
N GLU A 398 0.09 -22.41 -4.12
CA GLU A 398 1.45 -21.94 -3.87
C GLU A 398 1.45 -20.56 -3.22
N SER A 399 0.58 -19.64 -3.67
CA SER A 399 0.48 -18.30 -3.10
C SER A 399 -0.01 -18.31 -1.66
N LEU A 400 -1.03 -19.10 -1.35
CA LEU A 400 -1.54 -19.25 0.01
C LEU A 400 -0.49 -19.82 0.98
N ARG A 401 0.42 -20.68 0.49
CA ARG A 401 1.50 -21.29 1.29
C ARG A 401 2.72 -20.38 1.42
N LEU A 402 3.08 -19.67 0.35
CA LEU A 402 4.36 -18.96 0.21
C LEU A 402 4.28 -17.46 0.53
N ALA A 403 3.14 -16.81 0.31
CA ALA A 403 2.96 -15.39 0.63
C ALA A 403 3.37 -15.03 2.08
N PRO A 404 3.11 -15.86 3.11
CA PRO A 404 3.56 -15.60 4.48
C PRO A 404 5.07 -15.41 4.67
N TYR A 405 5.91 -15.88 3.74
CA TYR A 405 7.36 -15.70 3.80
C TYR A 405 7.82 -14.37 3.18
N THR A 406 6.99 -13.65 2.44
CA THR A 406 7.43 -12.40 1.78
C THR A 406 7.77 -11.27 2.75
N ARG A 407 7.26 -11.36 3.98
CA ARG A 407 7.51 -10.40 5.07
C ARG A 407 7.54 -11.13 6.40
N ARG A 408 8.47 -10.74 7.28
CA ARG A 408 8.48 -11.19 8.67
C ARG A 408 7.44 -10.43 9.51
N ARG A 409 6.16 -10.73 9.26
CA ARG A 409 5.01 -10.17 9.95
C ARG A 409 3.94 -11.25 10.15
N LEU A 410 3.33 -11.29 11.33
CA LEU A 410 2.29 -12.27 11.62
C LEU A 410 0.99 -11.89 10.89
N SER A 411 0.51 -12.78 10.03
CA SER A 411 -0.84 -12.73 9.49
C SER A 411 -1.57 -14.01 9.85
N LEU A 412 -2.90 -13.98 9.80
CA LEU A 412 -3.67 -15.20 9.99
C LEU A 412 -3.36 -16.23 8.89
N LEU A 413 -2.97 -15.81 7.69
CA LEU A 413 -2.43 -16.69 6.66
C LEU A 413 -1.13 -17.40 7.10
N ARG A 414 -0.21 -16.72 7.81
CA ARG A 414 1.00 -17.35 8.39
C ARG A 414 0.64 -18.35 9.49
N LEU A 415 -0.31 -18.00 10.36
CA LEU A 415 -0.78 -18.85 11.45
C LEU A 415 -1.40 -20.18 10.99
N ARG A 416 -1.90 -20.26 9.75
CA ARG A 416 -2.40 -21.53 9.18
C ARG A 416 -1.38 -22.66 9.21
N LYS A 417 -0.08 -22.34 9.24
CA LYS A 417 1.00 -23.34 9.38
C LYS A 417 1.01 -24.05 10.74
N MET A 418 0.19 -23.60 11.69
CA MET A 418 -0.05 -24.21 12.99
C MET A 418 -1.49 -24.75 13.14
N LEU A 419 -2.27 -24.78 12.05
CA LEU A 419 -3.68 -25.13 12.04
C LEU A 419 -3.99 -26.22 11.00
N THR A 420 -4.81 -27.19 11.39
CA THR A 420 -5.44 -28.15 10.46
C THR A 420 -6.96 -27.98 10.51
N TYR A 421 -7.62 -27.87 9.35
CA TYR A 421 -9.07 -27.65 9.27
C TYR A 421 -9.71 -28.03 7.93
#